data_AF-A0A653Q2Y3-F1
#
_entry.id   AF-A0A653Q2Y3-F1
#
_cell.length_a   1.000
_cell.length_b   1.000
_cell.length_c   1.000
_cell.angle_alpha   90.00
_cell.angle_beta   90.00
_cell.angle_gamma   90.00
#
_symmetry.space_group_name_H-M   'P 1'
#
loop_
_entity.id
_entity.type
_entity.pdbx_description
1 polymer ?
#
loop_
_entity_poly.entity_id
_entity_poly.type
_entity_poly.pdbx_seq_one_letter_code
_entity_poly.pdbx_strand_id
1 'polypeptide(L)'
;MDQDPHMEQQQQHSGLGIASFTLSIACTILLFLLFLIAGVMEASTPGGIDEESVEAVMLGLFIIFLLFLNLLAIGLGIGGLCQSERKKIFAILGSIFAALTTLLAVLLMIIGNAL
;
A
#
# COMPACT_ATOMS: atom_id res chain seq x y z
N MET A 1 -22.85 -48.41 3.37
CA MET A 1 -23.16 -47.18 2.61
C MET A 1 -22.68 -46.07 3.52
N ASP A 2 -21.36 -46.01 3.66
CA ASP A 2 -20.64 -45.15 4.58
C ASP A 2 -20.47 -43.82 3.87
N GLN A 3 -21.29 -42.83 4.27
CA GLN A 3 -21.08 -41.46 3.87
C GLN A 3 -19.87 -40.95 4.68
N ASP A 4 -18.69 -40.98 4.07
CA ASP A 4 -17.56 -40.19 4.55
C ASP A 4 -18.03 -38.74 4.65
N PRO A 5 -18.00 -38.11 5.84
CA PRO A 5 -18.26 -36.69 5.93
C PRO A 5 -17.08 -36.01 5.26
N HIS A 6 -17.28 -35.52 4.05
CA HIS A 6 -16.44 -34.48 3.47
C HIS A 6 -16.55 -33.28 4.40
N MET A 7 -15.75 -33.25 5.47
CA MET A 7 -15.47 -32.04 6.23
C MET A 7 -14.87 -31.08 5.23
N GLU A 8 -15.70 -30.18 4.70
CA GLU A 8 -15.24 -29.01 3.96
C GLU A 8 -14.28 -28.29 4.89
N GLN A 9 -12.98 -28.53 4.72
CA GLN A 9 -11.95 -27.82 5.45
C GLN A 9 -12.08 -26.36 5.03
N GLN A 10 -12.82 -25.59 5.83
CA GLN A 10 -12.88 -24.14 5.71
C GLN A 10 -11.46 -23.65 5.93
N GLN A 11 -10.70 -23.52 4.83
CA GLN A 11 -9.39 -22.91 4.85
C GLN A 11 -9.56 -21.51 5.46
N GLN A 12 -9.06 -21.35 6.67
CA GLN A 12 -9.07 -20.07 7.36
C GLN A 12 -8.16 -19.09 6.61
N HIS A 13 -8.40 -17.79 6.78
CA HIS A 13 -7.55 -16.77 6.18
C HIS A 13 -6.21 -16.68 6.91
N SER A 14 -5.12 -16.41 6.18
CA SER A 14 -3.83 -16.17 6.80
C SER A 14 -3.82 -14.80 7.49
N GLY A 15 -3.46 -14.75 8.77
CA GLY A 15 -3.31 -13.48 9.51
C GLY A 15 -2.30 -12.54 8.85
N LEU A 16 -1.24 -13.09 8.25
CA LEU A 16 -0.26 -12.34 7.45
C LEU A 16 -0.89 -11.74 6.18
N GLY A 17 -1.79 -12.48 5.53
CA GLY A 17 -2.54 -11.98 4.37
C GLY A 17 -3.50 -10.84 4.73
N ILE A 18 -4.19 -10.93 5.86
CA ILE A 18 -5.08 -9.85 6.34
C ILE A 18 -4.25 -8.63 6.71
N ALA A 19 -3.15 -8.80 7.45
CA ALA A 19 -2.25 -7.70 7.82
C ALA A 19 -1.71 -6.98 6.57
N SER A 20 -1.24 -7.73 5.56
CA SER A 20 -0.81 -7.18 4.27
C SER A 20 -1.92 -6.36 3.61
N PHE A 21 -3.13 -6.92 3.52
CA PHE A 21 -4.26 -6.27 2.87
C PHE A 21 -4.73 -4.99 3.57
N THR A 22 -4.85 -5.01 4.90
CA THR A 22 -5.26 -3.83 5.67
C THR A 22 -4.19 -2.76 5.61
N LEU A 23 -2.91 -3.12 5.73
CA LEU A 23 -1.80 -2.18 5.64
C LEU A 23 -1.71 -1.57 4.25
N SER A 24 -1.87 -2.35 3.17
CA SER A 24 -1.85 -1.83 1.81
C SER A 24 -2.95 -0.82 1.58
N ILE A 25 -4.20 -1.10 2.00
CA ILE A 25 -5.32 -0.16 1.85
C ILE A 25 -5.07 1.13 2.62
N ALA A 26 -4.61 1.03 3.87
CA ALA A 26 -4.31 2.20 4.69
C ALA A 26 -3.23 3.07 4.02
N CYS A 27 -2.14 2.47 3.54
CA CYS A 27 -1.09 3.17 2.81
C CYS A 27 -1.61 3.80 1.52
N THR A 28 -2.42 3.10 0.73
CA THR A 28 -3.02 3.63 -0.51
C THR A 28 -3.82 4.89 -0.24
N ILE A 29 -4.72 4.85 0.75
CA ILE A 29 -5.58 6.00 1.09
C ILE A 29 -4.73 7.18 1.58
N LEU A 30 -3.79 6.94 2.49
CA LEU A 30 -2.96 8.00 3.06
C LEU A 30 -2.03 8.61 2.00
N LEU A 31 -1.38 7.79 1.16
CA LEU A 31 -0.54 8.29 0.07
C LEU A 31 -1.35 9.11 -0.93
N PHE A 32 -2.54 8.64 -1.30
CA PHE A 32 -3.43 9.38 -2.19
C PHE A 32 -3.80 10.76 -1.60
N LEU A 33 -4.13 10.83 -0.31
CA LEU A 33 -4.42 12.09 0.36
C LEU A 33 -3.20 13.02 0.41
N LEU A 34 -2.00 12.50 0.70
CA LEU A 34 -0.78 13.32 0.70
C LEU A 34 -0.46 13.86 -0.69
N PHE A 35 -0.64 13.06 -1.75
CA PHE A 35 -0.46 13.54 -3.13
C PHE A 35 -1.52 14.58 -3.53
N LEU A 36 -2.76 14.46 -3.05
CA LEU A 36 -3.76 15.52 -3.25
C LEU A 36 -3.36 16.81 -2.53
N ILE A 37 -2.88 16.72 -1.29
CA ILE A 37 -2.38 17.88 -0.54
C ILE A 37 -1.20 18.51 -1.29
N ALA A 38 -0.23 17.72 -1.73
CA ALA A 38 0.90 18.19 -2.55
C ALA A 38 0.41 18.91 -3.81
N GLY A 39 -0.51 18.31 -4.56
CA GLY A 39 -1.05 18.91 -5.78
C GLY A 39 -1.81 20.21 -5.53
N VAL A 40 -2.56 20.31 -4.43
CA VAL A 40 -3.25 21.55 -4.03
C VAL A 40 -2.25 22.63 -3.60
N MET A 41 -1.24 22.28 -2.81
CA MET A 41 -0.20 23.21 -2.37
C MET A 41 0.58 23.78 -3.56
N GLU A 42 0.93 22.93 -4.51
CA GLU A 42 1.58 23.32 -5.77
C GLU A 42 0.69 24.26 -6.59
N ALA A 43 -0.57 23.90 -6.79
CA ALA A 43 -1.50 24.69 -7.60
C ALA A 43 -1.92 26.02 -6.96
N SER A 44 -1.84 26.15 -5.64
CA SER A 44 -2.27 27.35 -4.90
C SER A 44 -1.13 28.30 -4.52
N THR A 45 0.13 27.87 -4.69
CA THR A 45 1.30 28.70 -4.36
C THR A 45 1.91 29.31 -5.62
N PRO A 46 1.94 30.64 -5.76
CA PRO A 46 2.58 31.29 -6.91
C PRO A 46 4.08 30.96 -6.94
N GLY A 47 4.51 30.23 -7.98
CA GLY A 47 5.88 29.76 -8.11
C GLY A 47 6.15 28.35 -7.60
N GLY A 48 5.11 27.62 -7.16
CA GLY A 48 5.21 26.23 -6.68
C GLY A 48 5.52 26.12 -5.19
N ILE A 49 5.65 24.89 -4.70
CA ILE A 49 6.02 24.59 -3.31
C ILE A 49 7.49 24.99 -3.06
N ASP A 50 7.74 25.74 -1.99
CA ASP A 50 9.10 25.96 -1.49
C ASP A 50 9.65 24.66 -0.86
N GLU A 51 10.60 24.01 -1.54
CA GLU A 51 11.19 22.73 -1.13
C GLU A 51 11.92 22.78 0.21
N GLU A 52 12.41 23.96 0.61
CA GLU A 52 13.10 24.18 1.90
C GLU A 52 12.12 24.49 3.04
N SER A 53 10.83 24.63 2.72
CA SER A 53 9.81 24.87 3.74
C SER A 53 9.61 23.63 4.63
N VAL A 54 9.33 23.89 5.91
CA VAL A 54 9.04 22.82 6.88
C VAL A 54 7.87 21.94 6.41
N GLU A 55 6.88 22.53 5.75
CA GLU A 55 5.71 21.82 5.23
C GLU A 55 6.09 20.84 4.12
N ALA A 56 6.91 21.27 3.15
CA ALA A 56 7.38 20.42 2.06
C ALA A 56 8.24 19.25 2.58
N VAL A 57 9.17 19.53 3.49
CA VAL A 57 10.04 18.50 4.10
C VAL A 57 9.20 17.47 4.86
N MET A 58 8.23 17.91 5.66
CA MET A 58 7.35 17.00 6.40
C MET A 58 6.48 16.16 5.46
N LEU A 59 5.92 16.78 4.42
CA LEU A 59 5.10 16.10 3.41
C LEU A 59 5.92 14.99 2.71
N GLY A 60 7.13 15.32 2.25
CA GLY A 60 8.05 14.36 1.65
C GLY A 60 8.41 13.21 2.60
N LEU A 61 8.73 13.51 3.86
CA LEU A 61 9.03 12.50 4.88
C LEU A 61 7.85 11.55 5.13
N PHE A 62 6.62 12.06 5.23
CA PHE A 62 5.44 11.22 5.38
C PHE A 62 5.22 10.31 4.17
N ILE A 63 5.42 10.81 2.96
CA ILE A 63 5.32 9.99 1.75
C ILE A 63 6.38 8.87 1.77
N ILE A 64 7.64 9.18 2.08
CA ILE A 64 8.71 8.17 2.19
C ILE A 64 8.39 7.13 3.27
N PHE A 65 7.90 7.57 4.43
CA PHE A 65 7.52 6.67 5.52
C PHE A 65 6.39 5.72 5.11
N LEU A 66 5.35 6.22 4.44
CA LEU A 66 4.24 5.39 3.97
C LEU A 66 4.69 4.43 2.85
N LEU A 67 5.60 4.83 1.97
CA LEU A 67 6.20 3.93 0.99
C LEU A 67 6.97 2.79 1.65
N PHE A 68 7.69 3.07 2.74
CA PHE A 68 8.35 2.02 3.53
C PHE A 68 7.34 1.05 4.16
N LEU A 69 6.24 1.56 4.75
CA LEU A 69 5.16 0.71 5.25
C LEU A 69 4.50 -0.12 4.14
N ASN A 70 4.37 0.46 2.94
CA ASN A 70 3.83 -0.25 1.79
C ASN A 70 4.77 -1.38 1.31
N LEU A 71 6.09 -1.19 1.43
CA LEU A 71 7.07 -2.25 1.20
C LEU A 71 6.94 -3.38 2.23
N LEU A 72 6.67 -3.05 3.50
CA LEU A 72 6.33 -4.05 4.51
C LEU A 72 5.03 -4.79 4.16
N ALA A 73 4.01 -4.10 3.64
CA ALA A 73 2.77 -4.73 3.18
C ALA A 73 3.02 -5.76 2.07
N ILE A 74 3.92 -5.46 1.13
CA ILE A 74 4.37 -6.42 0.10
C ILE A 74 5.08 -7.61 0.75
N GLY A 75 6.03 -7.38 1.67
CA GLY A 75 6.75 -8.45 2.37
C GLY A 75 5.82 -9.37 3.16
N LEU A 76 4.85 -8.81 3.89
CA LEU A 76 3.81 -9.56 4.60
C LEU A 76 2.90 -10.32 3.64
N GLY A 77 2.59 -9.72 2.48
CA GLY A 77 1.80 -10.34 1.42
C GLY A 77 2.50 -11.58 0.88
N ILE A 78 3.76 -11.47 0.49
CA ILE A 78 4.60 -12.59 0.05
C ILE A 78 4.68 -13.68 1.14
N GLY A 79 4.90 -13.28 2.41
CA GLY A 79 4.88 -14.20 3.55
C GLY A 79 3.55 -14.94 3.71
N GLY A 80 2.43 -14.26 3.45
CA GLY A 80 1.09 -14.85 3.43
C GLY A 80 0.87 -15.81 2.25
N LEU A 81 1.51 -15.57 1.09
CA LEU A 81 1.45 -16.47 -0.07
C LEU A 81 2.20 -17.80 0.19
N CYS A 82 3.27 -17.76 0.98
CA CYS A 82 4.06 -18.94 1.35
C CYS A 82 3.34 -19.88 2.34
N GLN A 83 2.21 -19.49 2.93
CA GLN A 83 1.43 -20.39 3.79
C GLN A 83 0.48 -21.29 2.98
N SER A 84 0.82 -22.56 2.83
CA SER A 84 0.00 -23.53 2.06
C SER A 84 -1.33 -23.92 2.71
N GLU A 85 -1.49 -23.75 4.02
CA GLU A 85 -2.63 -24.25 4.81
C GLU A 85 -3.82 -23.25 4.94
N ARG A 86 -3.80 -22.13 4.20
CA ARG A 86 -4.72 -20.99 4.41
C ARG A 86 -5.17 -20.34 3.09
N LYS A 87 -6.32 -19.66 3.10
CA LYS A 87 -6.82 -18.88 1.95
C LYS A 87 -5.90 -17.70 1.65
N LYS A 88 -5.35 -17.68 0.43
CA LYS A 88 -4.33 -16.71 -0.02
C LYS A 88 -4.89 -15.43 -0.63
N ILE A 89 -6.22 -15.30 -0.75
CA ILE A 89 -6.88 -14.19 -1.45
C ILE A 89 -6.42 -12.83 -0.90
N PHE A 90 -6.43 -12.64 0.43
CA PHE A 90 -6.01 -11.38 1.05
C PHE A 90 -4.51 -11.09 0.87
N ALA A 91 -3.67 -12.12 0.86
CA ALA A 91 -2.24 -11.97 0.60
C ALA A 91 -2.00 -11.51 -0.85
N ILE A 92 -2.72 -12.09 -1.82
CA ILE A 92 -2.66 -11.69 -3.24
C ILE A 92 -3.15 -10.25 -3.41
N LEU A 93 -4.34 -9.95 -2.87
CA LEU A 93 -4.95 -8.61 -2.98
C LEU A 93 -4.07 -7.55 -2.33
N GLY A 94 -3.59 -7.79 -1.11
CA GLY A 94 -2.71 -6.87 -0.40
C GLY A 94 -1.41 -6.60 -1.15
N SER A 95 -0.79 -7.66 -1.71
CA SER A 95 0.43 -7.53 -2.51
C SER A 95 0.20 -6.72 -3.79
N ILE A 96 -0.91 -6.96 -4.50
CA ILE A 96 -1.26 -6.24 -5.73
C ILE A 96 -1.54 -4.76 -5.43
N PHE A 97 -2.37 -4.48 -4.41
CA PHE A 97 -2.67 -3.10 -4.02
C PHE A 97 -1.43 -2.34 -3.59
N ALA A 98 -0.57 -2.97 -2.78
CA ALA A 98 0.68 -2.37 -2.37
C ALA A 98 1.61 -2.13 -3.58
N ALA A 99 1.80 -3.12 -4.46
CA ALA A 99 2.64 -2.97 -5.65
C ALA A 99 2.14 -1.86 -6.59
N LEU A 100 0.83 -1.82 -6.87
CA LEU A 100 0.22 -0.77 -7.68
C LEU A 100 0.37 0.61 -7.04
N THR A 101 0.15 0.70 -5.73
CA THR A 101 0.29 1.96 -4.98
C THR A 101 1.72 2.47 -5.03
N THR A 102 2.71 1.59 -4.82
CA THR A 102 4.13 1.95 -4.95
C THR A 102 4.45 2.42 -6.36
N LEU A 103 4.00 1.69 -7.39
CA LEU A 103 4.24 2.07 -8.78
C LEU A 103 3.64 3.44 -9.10
N LEU A 104 2.38 3.69 -8.73
CA LEU A 104 1.72 4.97 -8.96
C LEU A 104 2.42 6.11 -8.21
N ALA A 105 2.80 5.90 -6.95
CA ALA A 105 3.52 6.90 -6.16
C ALA A 105 4.87 7.26 -6.79
N VAL A 106 5.64 6.26 -7.22
CA VAL A 106 6.93 6.48 -7.90
C VAL A 106 6.73 7.20 -9.24
N LEU A 107 5.72 6.82 -10.03
CA LEU A 107 5.41 7.50 -11.29
C LEU A 107 5.02 8.96 -11.06
N LEU A 108 4.19 9.25 -10.05
CA LEU A 108 3.83 10.63 -9.71
C LEU A 108 5.04 11.45 -9.26
N MET A 109 5.97 10.87 -8.49
CA MET A 109 7.22 11.55 -8.13
C MET A 109 8.07 11.88 -9.35
N ILE A 110 8.23 10.93 -10.28
CA ILE A 110 9.00 11.14 -11.50
C ILE A 110 8.36 12.24 -12.36
N ILE A 111 7.03 12.23 -12.50
CA ILE A 111 6.31 13.25 -13.24
C ILE A 111 6.45 14.62 -12.56
N GLY A 112 6.29 14.69 -11.24
CA GLY A 112 6.45 15.93 -10.47
C GLY A 112 7.85 16.53 -10.58
N ASN A 113 8.89 15.70 -10.62
CA ASN A 113 10.26 16.16 -10.85
C ASN A 113 10.53 16.59 -12.31
N ALA A 114 9.74 16.14 -13.27
CA ALA A 114 9.94 16.42 -14.69
C ALA A 114 9.15 17.65 -15.19
N LEU A 115 8.19 18.14 -14.40
CA LEU A 115 7.39 19.34 -14.64
C LEU A 115 8.08 20.57 -14.03
#